data_AF-A0AA40A8Q4-F1
#
_entry.id   AF-A0AA40A8Q4-F1
#
_cell.length_a   1.000
_cell.length_b   1.000
_cell.length_c   1.000
_cell.angle_alpha   90.00
_cell.angle_beta   90.00
_cell.angle_gamma   90.00
#
_symmetry.space_group_name_H-M   'P 1'
#
loop_
_entity.id
_entity.type
_entity.pdbx_description
1 polymer ?
#
loop_
_entity_poly.entity_id
_entity_poly.type
_entity_poly.pdbx_seq_one_letter_code
_entity_poly.pdbx_strand_id
1 'polypeptide(L)'
;MVTPVLADRQPVYTTSNGNPVESQQSYQRIGSNGPLLLQDFHLIDLLAHFDRERIPERVVHAKGAGADITSIDMFNDVCKKMPVLTRFSTTVYLQALTPSEAETFRWNIHDPTKVWPHLAVPLRPLGKLTLNRNPENYFAEIEQVAFYPSHMAPGVEPSADPISVNAARSPVWNPFQRDGPMAINGNYGATPNYPGSYAPLTYREAKPVGEYGVWTGKAVTAVFGEVDEDYVQPRALWEVLGRTEGQQDNFVHNVAVYLSGARVETRERTYRMFKRVDESLGRKIKDETGGWRGRENRRPRRRTHHDRNEVS
;
A
#
# COMPACT_ATOMS: atom_id res chain seq x y z
N MET A 1 -13.50 -20.70 4.42
CA MET A 1 -12.54 -21.71 3.93
C MET A 1 -13.19 -22.38 2.75
N VAL A 2 -12.70 -22.13 1.53
CA VAL A 2 -13.07 -22.94 0.37
C VAL A 2 -12.09 -24.11 0.39
N THR A 3 -12.58 -25.29 0.77
CA THR A 3 -11.81 -26.53 0.66
C THR A 3 -11.48 -26.74 -0.81
N PRO A 4 -10.24 -27.11 -1.20
CA PRO A 4 -9.98 -27.49 -2.58
C PRO A 4 -10.77 -28.79 -2.84
N VAL A 5 -11.91 -28.67 -3.52
CA VAL A 5 -12.67 -29.80 -4.05
C VAL A 5 -11.94 -30.29 -5.30
N LEU A 6 -10.76 -30.87 -5.11
CA LEU A 6 -10.08 -31.67 -6.12
C LEU A 6 -9.57 -32.94 -5.45
N ALA A 7 -10.50 -33.69 -4.87
CA ALA A 7 -10.30 -35.09 -4.53
C ALA A 7 -11.45 -35.89 -5.16
N ASP A 8 -11.10 -36.72 -6.15
CA ASP A 8 -11.83 -37.84 -6.75
C ASP A 8 -12.71 -37.66 -8.02
N ARG A 9 -12.96 -36.46 -8.57
CA ARG A 9 -13.64 -36.35 -9.88
C ARG A 9 -13.10 -35.21 -10.74
N GLN A 10 -12.94 -35.45 -12.05
CA GLN A 10 -12.65 -34.39 -13.02
C GLN A 10 -13.82 -33.40 -13.04
N PRO A 11 -13.57 -32.08 -12.90
CA PRO A 11 -14.63 -31.08 -12.93
C PRO A 11 -15.25 -30.99 -14.33
N VAL A 12 -16.56 -30.78 -14.39
CA VAL A 12 -17.29 -30.56 -15.65
C VAL A 12 -17.24 -29.07 -15.99
N TYR A 13 -16.89 -28.74 -17.24
CA TYR A 13 -16.91 -27.36 -17.72
C TYR A 13 -18.37 -26.86 -17.85
N THR A 14 -18.64 -25.70 -17.28
CA THR A 14 -19.98 -25.12 -17.20
C THR A 14 -19.97 -23.62 -17.49
N THR A 15 -21.14 -23.09 -17.84
CA THR A 15 -21.44 -21.65 -17.85
C THR A 15 -21.55 -21.09 -16.43
N SER A 16 -21.63 -19.76 -16.27
CA SER A 16 -21.73 -19.09 -14.96
C SER A 16 -22.92 -19.53 -14.10
N ASN A 17 -23.99 -20.07 -14.70
CA ASN A 17 -25.16 -20.61 -14.02
C ASN A 17 -25.16 -22.14 -13.87
N GLY A 18 -24.05 -22.81 -14.19
CA GLY A 18 -23.86 -24.24 -13.96
C GLY A 18 -24.34 -25.19 -15.08
N ASN A 19 -24.74 -24.68 -16.25
CA ASN A 19 -25.10 -25.54 -17.37
C ASN A 19 -23.85 -26.11 -18.05
N PRO A 20 -23.78 -27.43 -18.33
CA PRO A 20 -22.64 -28.06 -18.96
C PRO A 20 -22.44 -27.56 -20.40
N VAL A 21 -21.17 -27.40 -20.80
CA VAL A 21 -20.79 -26.98 -22.15
C VAL A 21 -19.76 -27.96 -22.72
N GLU A 22 -19.94 -28.35 -23.98
CA GLU A 22 -19.07 -29.35 -24.63
C GLU A 22 -17.63 -28.86 -24.79
N SER A 23 -17.43 -27.58 -25.14
CA SER A 23 -16.11 -26.97 -25.32
C SER A 23 -16.12 -25.47 -25.07
N GLN A 24 -15.09 -24.95 -24.40
CA GLN A 24 -14.85 -23.51 -24.23
C GLN A 24 -14.74 -22.76 -25.58
N GLN A 25 -14.27 -23.44 -26.62
CA GLN A 25 -14.01 -22.83 -27.93
C GLN A 25 -15.18 -22.96 -28.89
N SER A 26 -16.29 -23.58 -28.46
CA SER A 26 -17.47 -23.73 -29.30
C SER A 26 -18.26 -22.41 -29.37
N TYR A 27 -18.85 -22.16 -30.53
CA TYR A 27 -19.75 -21.03 -30.75
C TYR A 27 -20.79 -21.39 -31.80
N GLN A 28 -22.02 -20.89 -31.65
CA GLN A 28 -23.11 -21.14 -32.58
C GLN A 28 -23.05 -20.16 -33.76
N ARG A 29 -23.17 -20.73 -34.96
CA ARG A 29 -23.15 -19.99 -36.22
C ARG A 29 -24.02 -20.70 -37.27
N ILE A 30 -24.37 -20.01 -38.35
CA ILE A 30 -25.08 -20.62 -39.50
C ILE A 30 -24.09 -21.43 -40.35
N GLY A 31 -24.22 -22.75 -40.41
CA GLY A 31 -23.34 -23.62 -41.20
C GLY A 31 -21.87 -23.56 -40.75
N SER A 32 -20.91 -23.91 -41.62
CA SER A 32 -19.48 -23.88 -41.25
C SER A 32 -18.85 -22.48 -41.35
N ASN A 33 -19.42 -21.58 -42.17
CA ASN A 33 -18.83 -20.27 -42.50
C ASN A 33 -19.79 -19.08 -42.37
N GLY A 34 -21.02 -19.26 -41.88
CA GLY A 34 -21.96 -18.16 -41.69
C GLY A 34 -21.73 -17.35 -40.41
N PRO A 35 -22.56 -16.31 -40.15
CA PRO A 35 -22.42 -15.42 -39.01
C PRO A 35 -22.74 -16.12 -37.67
N LEU A 36 -22.25 -15.53 -36.57
CA LEU A 36 -22.56 -15.94 -35.20
C LEU A 36 -24.03 -15.67 -34.86
N LEU A 37 -24.57 -16.49 -33.95
CA LEU A 37 -25.96 -16.37 -33.50
C LEU A 37 -26.03 -15.68 -32.13
N LEU A 38 -26.97 -14.74 -31.98
CA LEU A 38 -27.20 -14.03 -30.71
C LEU A 38 -27.70 -14.95 -29.58
N GLN A 39 -28.32 -16.09 -29.93
CA GLN A 39 -28.81 -17.07 -28.97
C GLN A 39 -27.68 -17.86 -28.26
N ASP A 40 -26.42 -17.68 -28.68
CA ASP A 40 -25.27 -18.29 -28.04
C ASP A 40 -24.96 -17.61 -26.69
N PHE A 41 -25.66 -18.08 -25.66
CA PHE A 41 -25.48 -17.60 -24.30
C PHE A 41 -24.05 -17.86 -23.77
N HIS A 42 -23.44 -19.00 -24.12
CA HIS A 42 -22.12 -19.38 -23.60
C HIS A 42 -21.03 -18.41 -24.10
N LEU A 43 -21.05 -18.07 -25.38
CA LEU A 43 -20.11 -17.10 -25.94
C LEU A 43 -20.26 -15.72 -25.30
N ILE A 44 -21.50 -15.26 -25.12
CA ILE A 44 -21.79 -13.96 -24.50
C ILE A 44 -21.34 -13.94 -23.03
N ASP A 45 -21.66 -14.97 -22.26
CA ASP A 45 -21.29 -15.12 -20.84
C ASP A 45 -19.75 -15.06 -20.66
N LEU A 46 -19.02 -15.81 -21.49
CA LEU A 46 -17.54 -15.84 -21.45
C LEU A 46 -16.92 -14.47 -21.77
N LEU A 47 -17.35 -13.82 -22.86
CA LEU A 47 -16.82 -12.51 -23.25
C LEU A 47 -17.21 -11.42 -22.25
N ALA A 48 -18.45 -11.44 -21.76
CA ALA A 48 -18.93 -10.45 -20.81
C ALA A 48 -18.17 -10.51 -19.47
N HIS A 49 -17.77 -11.70 -19.02
CA HIS A 49 -16.92 -11.86 -17.84
C HIS A 49 -15.48 -11.40 -18.11
N PHE A 50 -14.91 -11.79 -19.26
CA PHE A 50 -13.56 -11.37 -19.66
C PHE A 50 -13.42 -9.84 -19.73
N ASP A 51 -14.39 -9.17 -20.35
CA ASP A 51 -14.45 -7.71 -20.46
C ASP A 51 -14.52 -7.00 -19.09
N ARG A 52 -14.80 -7.73 -18.01
CA ARG A 52 -14.95 -7.24 -16.63
C ARG A 52 -13.88 -7.76 -15.66
N GLU A 53 -12.82 -8.42 -16.15
CA GLU A 53 -11.75 -8.92 -15.28
C GLU A 53 -10.96 -7.82 -14.56
N ARG A 54 -10.93 -6.61 -15.12
CA ARG A 54 -10.15 -5.50 -14.57
C ARG A 54 -10.97 -4.68 -13.58
N ILE A 55 -10.41 -4.48 -12.40
CA ILE A 55 -10.84 -3.48 -11.44
C ILE A 55 -9.87 -2.28 -11.47
N PRO A 56 -10.28 -1.08 -11.01
CA PRO A 56 -9.36 0.04 -10.88
C PRO A 56 -8.17 -0.33 -10.00
N GLU A 57 -6.96 -0.02 -10.46
CA GLU A 57 -5.75 -0.16 -9.64
C GLU A 57 -5.77 0.81 -8.46
N ARG A 58 -4.96 0.53 -7.44
CA ARG A 58 -4.77 1.47 -6.32
C ARG A 58 -4.18 2.78 -6.83
N VAL A 59 -4.76 3.92 -6.43
CA VAL A 59 -4.31 5.27 -6.83
C VAL A 59 -2.82 5.52 -6.55
N VAL A 60 -2.32 4.94 -5.46
CA VAL A 60 -0.89 4.86 -5.13
C VAL A 60 -0.56 3.43 -4.73
N HIS A 61 0.69 3.00 -4.91
CA HIS A 61 1.14 1.62 -4.69
C HIS A 61 0.42 0.56 -5.56
N ALA A 62 0.07 0.90 -6.81
CA ALA A 62 -0.56 -0.02 -7.77
C ALA A 62 0.24 -1.31 -8.02
N LYS A 63 1.57 -1.24 -7.97
CA LYS A 63 2.46 -2.40 -8.12
C LYS A 63 2.91 -2.91 -6.76
N GLY A 64 2.59 -4.17 -6.45
CA GLY A 64 2.95 -4.81 -5.18
C GLY A 64 3.11 -6.32 -5.27
N ALA A 65 3.57 -6.91 -4.18
CA ALA A 65 3.62 -8.35 -3.96
C ALA A 65 3.16 -8.63 -2.52
N GLY A 66 2.63 -9.82 -2.26
CA GLY A 66 2.17 -10.18 -0.93
C GLY A 66 2.38 -11.66 -0.62
N ALA A 67 2.46 -11.95 0.65
CA ALA A 67 2.51 -13.28 1.25
C ALA A 67 1.70 -13.22 2.55
N ASP A 68 1.17 -14.36 2.98
CA ASP A 68 0.35 -14.44 4.19
C ASP A 68 1.22 -14.65 5.45
N ILE A 69 0.75 -14.06 6.55
CA ILE A 69 1.39 -14.08 7.87
C ILE A 69 0.69 -15.15 8.69
N THR A 70 1.31 -16.33 8.87
CA THR A 70 0.68 -17.40 9.66
C THR A 70 1.20 -17.52 11.10
N SER A 71 2.16 -16.68 11.51
CA SER A 71 2.56 -16.56 12.91
C SER A 71 2.87 -15.11 13.29
N ILE A 72 2.08 -14.57 14.21
CA ILE A 72 2.36 -13.34 14.96
C ILE A 72 2.40 -13.74 16.43
N ASP A 73 3.53 -13.54 17.08
CA ASP A 73 3.81 -13.95 18.47
C ASP A 73 2.98 -13.18 19.53
N MET A 74 2.12 -12.25 19.10
CA MET A 74 1.38 -11.36 20.00
C MET A 74 0.18 -12.03 20.68
N PHE A 75 -0.18 -13.26 20.30
CA PHE A 75 -1.22 -14.05 20.96
C PHE A 75 -0.86 -15.54 20.94
N ASN A 76 -0.56 -16.08 22.13
CA ASN A 76 -0.31 -17.48 22.50
C ASN A 76 -0.66 -18.54 21.42
N ASP A 77 0.36 -19.08 20.77
CA ASP A 77 0.63 -20.53 20.60
C ASP A 77 1.67 -20.79 19.49
N VAL A 78 2.53 -21.78 19.73
CA VAL A 78 3.71 -22.09 18.90
C VAL A 78 3.35 -22.89 17.65
N CYS A 79 3.71 -22.34 16.48
CA CYS A 79 4.05 -22.98 15.20
C CYS A 79 3.09 -24.01 14.57
N LYS A 80 2.36 -23.58 13.52
CA LYS A 80 2.02 -24.49 12.40
C LYS A 80 3.18 -24.52 11.40
N LYS A 81 3.72 -25.72 11.13
CA LYS A 81 4.72 -25.95 10.08
C LYS A 81 3.98 -26.14 8.74
N MET A 82 4.33 -25.35 7.73
CA MET A 82 3.82 -25.52 6.36
C MET A 82 4.98 -25.55 5.37
N PRO A 83 4.87 -26.33 4.28
CA PRO A 83 5.86 -26.29 3.20
C PRO A 83 5.81 -24.92 2.53
N VAL A 84 6.95 -24.23 2.52
CA VAL A 84 7.14 -22.94 1.87
C VAL A 84 8.40 -22.97 1.03
N LEU A 85 8.38 -22.26 -0.11
CA LEU A 85 9.57 -22.10 -0.93
C LEU A 85 10.63 -21.25 -0.22
N THR A 86 10.22 -20.21 0.50
CA THR A 86 11.12 -19.34 1.28
C THR A 86 10.37 -18.74 2.46
N ARG A 87 11.03 -18.62 3.61
CA ARG A 87 10.50 -18.02 4.84
C ARG A 87 11.24 -16.72 5.12
N PHE A 88 10.51 -15.63 5.24
CA PHE A 88 11.05 -14.33 5.68
C PHE A 88 10.55 -14.04 7.09
N SER A 89 11.43 -13.51 7.94
CA SER A 89 11.03 -13.10 9.27
C SER A 89 11.78 -11.88 9.75
N THR A 90 11.08 -10.99 10.45
CA THR A 90 11.65 -9.79 11.07
C THR A 90 11.21 -9.66 12.53
N THR A 91 12.04 -9.05 13.36
CA THR A 91 11.69 -8.70 14.74
C THR A 91 10.99 -7.35 14.74
N VAL A 92 9.81 -7.29 15.34
CA VAL A 92 9.04 -6.08 15.52
C VAL A 92 9.51 -5.38 16.80
N TYR A 93 9.72 -4.07 16.71
CA TYR A 93 10.10 -3.23 17.84
C TYR A 93 9.10 -2.07 17.99
N LEU A 94 9.06 -1.49 19.19
CA LEU A 94 8.27 -0.31 19.50
C LEU A 94 9.13 0.72 20.26
N GLN A 95 8.94 1.99 19.97
CA GLN A 95 9.42 3.11 20.78
C GLN A 95 8.23 3.66 21.57
N ALA A 96 8.44 3.99 22.84
CA ALA A 96 7.37 4.46 23.72
C ALA A 96 7.84 5.70 24.48
N LEU A 97 6.98 6.72 24.51
CA LEU A 97 7.09 7.93 25.31
C LEU A 97 5.88 8.02 26.23
N THR A 98 6.09 8.45 27.46
CA THR A 98 5.00 8.89 28.35
C THR A 98 4.46 10.25 27.92
N PRO A 99 3.23 10.64 28.29
CA PRO A 99 2.70 11.97 27.97
C PRO A 99 3.61 13.12 28.41
N SER A 100 4.20 13.04 29.60
CA SER A 100 5.15 14.05 30.11
C SER A 100 6.45 14.14 29.30
N GLU A 101 6.96 13.01 28.81
CA GLU A 101 8.14 13.01 27.94
C GLU A 101 7.80 13.55 26.54
N ALA A 102 6.59 13.27 26.04
CA ALA A 102 6.11 13.79 24.77
C ALA A 102 5.96 15.32 24.77
N GLU A 103 5.45 15.91 25.86
CA GLU A 103 5.31 17.37 26.01
C GLU A 103 6.64 18.12 25.95
N THR A 104 7.70 17.50 26.46
CA THR A 104 9.05 18.09 26.53
C THR A 104 9.97 17.59 25.42
N PHE A 105 9.47 16.74 24.52
CA PHE A 105 10.27 16.18 23.46
C PHE A 105 10.71 17.28 22.48
N ARG A 106 11.96 17.20 22.03
CA ARG A 106 12.58 18.23 21.18
C ARG A 106 11.79 18.54 19.91
N TRP A 107 11.11 17.53 19.36
CA TRP A 107 10.32 17.65 18.15
C TRP A 107 8.86 17.39 18.43
N ASN A 108 7.99 17.96 17.60
CA ASN A 108 6.58 17.60 17.60
C ASN A 108 6.44 16.08 17.34
N ILE A 109 5.90 15.34 18.31
CA ILE A 109 5.70 13.89 18.19
C ILE A 109 4.63 13.51 17.16
N HIS A 110 3.83 14.48 16.70
CA HIS A 110 2.80 14.32 15.68
C HIS A 110 3.26 14.79 14.29
N ASP A 111 4.55 15.10 14.12
CA ASP A 111 5.13 15.47 12.83
C ASP A 111 5.75 14.24 12.15
N PRO A 112 5.15 13.74 11.04
CA PRO A 112 5.61 12.53 10.36
C PRO A 112 6.95 12.71 9.65
N THR A 113 7.47 13.93 9.54
CA THR A 113 8.80 14.20 8.97
C THR A 113 9.93 14.01 9.98
N LYS A 114 9.60 13.68 11.24
CA LYS A 114 10.58 13.52 12.33
C LYS A 114 10.66 12.06 12.79
N VAL A 115 11.88 11.60 13.04
CA VAL A 115 12.16 10.33 13.73
C VAL A 115 12.50 10.56 15.19
N TRP A 116 12.21 9.59 16.07
CA TRP A 116 12.66 9.60 17.45
C TRP A 116 14.03 8.93 17.54
N PRO A 117 15.10 9.65 17.91
CA PRO A 117 16.44 9.08 17.93
C PRO A 117 16.52 7.86 18.85
N HIS A 118 17.09 6.75 18.36
CA HIS A 118 17.18 5.50 19.13
C HIS A 118 17.94 5.64 20.46
N LEU A 119 18.86 6.61 20.57
CA LEU A 119 19.56 6.90 21.82
C LEU A 119 18.66 7.57 22.86
N ALA A 120 17.68 8.37 22.43
CA ALA A 120 16.74 9.05 23.32
C ALA A 120 15.55 8.14 23.66
N VAL A 121 15.03 7.42 22.65
CA VAL A 121 13.90 6.50 22.81
C VAL A 121 14.33 5.13 22.28
N PRO A 122 14.86 4.23 23.13
CA PRO A 122 15.38 2.96 22.66
C PRO A 122 14.28 2.02 22.14
N LEU A 123 14.64 1.20 21.15
CA LEU A 123 13.78 0.17 20.58
C LEU A 123 13.50 -0.91 21.62
N ARG A 124 12.22 -1.20 21.88
CA ARG A 124 11.77 -2.29 22.75
C ARG A 124 11.24 -3.44 21.87
N PRO A 125 11.80 -4.66 21.98
CA PRO A 125 11.32 -5.78 21.16
C PRO A 125 9.89 -6.16 21.56
N LEU A 126 9.02 -6.30 20.57
CA LEU A 126 7.62 -6.68 20.75
C LEU A 126 7.37 -8.15 20.38
N GLY A 127 7.96 -8.63 19.28
CA GLY A 127 7.75 -9.99 18.83
C GLY A 127 8.34 -10.25 17.44
N LYS A 128 7.93 -11.35 16.81
CA LYS A 128 8.42 -11.76 15.48
C LYS A 128 7.28 -11.85 14.47
N LEU A 129 7.46 -11.22 13.30
CA LEU A 129 6.57 -11.35 12.16
C LEU A 129 7.21 -12.32 11.15
N THR A 130 6.47 -13.35 10.74
CA THR A 130 6.92 -14.35 9.77
C THR A 130 5.96 -14.45 8.59
N LEU A 131 6.49 -14.32 7.37
CA LEU A 131 5.80 -14.64 6.12
C LEU A 131 6.18 -16.06 5.69
N ASN A 132 5.17 -16.92 5.57
CA ASN A 132 5.37 -18.35 5.34
C ASN A 132 4.15 -19.01 4.64
N ARG A 133 3.44 -18.27 3.79
CA ARG A 133 2.48 -18.86 2.85
C ARG A 133 2.35 -17.95 1.64
N ASN A 134 2.48 -18.53 0.45
CA ASN A 134 2.18 -17.81 -0.79
C ASN A 134 0.65 -17.74 -0.97
N PRO A 135 0.12 -16.67 -1.58
CA PRO A 135 -1.28 -16.64 -2.01
C PRO A 135 -1.52 -17.75 -3.04
N GLU A 136 -2.68 -18.40 -2.95
CA GLU A 136 -3.15 -19.38 -3.94
C GLU A 136 -3.70 -18.67 -5.18
N ASN A 137 -4.34 -17.51 -5.00
CA ASN A 137 -4.81 -16.66 -6.09
C ASN A 137 -4.42 -15.20 -5.86
N TYR A 138 -3.53 -14.67 -6.71
CA TYR A 138 -3.02 -13.29 -6.58
C TYR A 138 -4.15 -12.25 -6.66
N PHE A 139 -5.10 -12.40 -7.58
CA PHE A 139 -6.17 -11.40 -7.73
C PHE A 139 -7.09 -11.36 -6.49
N ALA A 140 -7.47 -12.53 -5.98
CA ALA A 140 -8.36 -12.63 -4.81
C ALA A 140 -7.67 -12.23 -3.49
N GLU A 141 -6.41 -12.62 -3.30
CA GLU A 141 -5.71 -12.45 -2.02
C GLU A 141 -4.79 -11.23 -1.96
N ILE A 142 -4.29 -10.73 -3.10
CA ILE A 142 -3.37 -9.58 -3.17
C ILE A 142 -4.02 -8.39 -3.87
N GLU A 143 -4.56 -8.55 -5.08
CA GLU A 143 -5.12 -7.41 -5.83
C GLU A 143 -6.32 -6.82 -5.08
N GLN A 144 -7.16 -7.65 -4.47
CA GLN A 144 -8.32 -7.23 -3.67
C GLN A 144 -8.04 -7.00 -2.18
N VAL A 145 -6.79 -7.16 -1.71
CA VAL A 145 -6.48 -6.88 -0.31
C VAL A 145 -6.58 -5.39 -0.03
N ALA A 146 -7.17 -5.04 1.11
CA ALA A 146 -7.30 -3.64 1.51
C ALA A 146 -6.79 -3.47 2.94
N PHE A 147 -5.74 -2.66 3.09
CA PHE A 147 -5.14 -2.27 4.36
C PHE A 147 -5.59 -0.86 4.72
N TYR A 148 -5.93 -0.65 5.99
CA TYR A 148 -6.43 0.64 6.45
C TYR A 148 -5.86 0.93 7.84
N PRO A 149 -5.27 2.11 8.06
CA PRO A 149 -4.73 2.50 9.37
C PRO A 149 -5.80 2.61 10.47
N SER A 150 -7.07 2.82 10.10
CA SER A 150 -8.19 2.85 11.05
C SER A 150 -8.53 1.47 11.66
N HIS A 151 -7.90 0.39 11.16
CA HIS A 151 -8.14 -0.98 11.64
C HIS A 151 -7.30 -1.27 12.86
N MET A 152 -7.69 -0.67 13.97
CA MET A 152 -7.00 -0.82 15.23
C MET A 152 -7.73 -1.80 16.14
N ALA A 153 -6.97 -2.66 16.80
CA ALA A 153 -7.49 -3.48 17.88
C ALA A 153 -7.68 -2.62 19.13
N PRO A 154 -8.60 -2.98 20.05
CA PRO A 154 -8.69 -2.31 21.35
C PRO A 154 -7.31 -2.24 22.02
N GLY A 155 -6.88 -1.05 22.45
CA GLY A 155 -5.53 -0.81 22.97
C GLY A 155 -4.60 -0.04 22.02
N VAL A 156 -4.97 0.10 20.75
CA VAL A 156 -4.21 0.87 19.75
C VAL A 156 -5.11 1.97 19.22
N GLU A 157 -4.62 3.21 19.26
CA GLU A 157 -5.37 4.40 18.86
C GLU A 157 -4.47 5.38 18.10
N PRO A 158 -5.04 6.23 17.22
CA PRO A 158 -4.24 7.17 16.46
C PRO A 158 -3.75 8.30 17.36
N SER A 159 -2.59 8.87 17.03
CA SER A 159 -2.13 10.14 17.61
C SER A 159 -2.76 11.33 16.87
N ALA A 160 -2.46 12.56 17.30
CA ALA A 160 -2.95 13.79 16.66
C ALA A 160 -2.17 14.20 15.38
N ASP A 161 -1.45 13.27 14.76
CA ASP A 161 -0.90 13.47 13.41
C ASP A 161 -2.05 13.77 12.43
N PRO A 162 -1.96 14.85 11.61
CA PRO A 162 -3.07 15.28 10.76
C PRO A 162 -3.38 14.36 9.57
N ILE A 163 -2.65 13.26 9.38
CA ILE A 163 -2.93 12.32 8.29
C ILE A 163 -4.30 11.65 8.51
N SER A 164 -5.23 11.92 7.59
CA SER A 164 -6.61 11.44 7.65
C SER A 164 -6.70 9.91 7.60
N VAL A 165 -7.54 9.35 8.46
CA VAL A 165 -7.84 7.91 8.54
C VAL A 165 -9.28 7.63 8.12
N ASN A 166 -9.55 6.51 7.43
CA ASN A 166 -10.90 6.00 7.09
C ASN A 166 -10.91 4.45 7.04
N ALA A 167 -12.11 3.83 7.05
CA ALA A 167 -12.62 2.76 7.94
C ALA A 167 -12.25 1.24 7.78
N ALA A 168 -12.25 0.55 8.95
CA ALA A 168 -12.73 -0.79 9.43
C ALA A 168 -12.82 -2.14 8.61
N ARG A 169 -11.98 -3.18 8.88
CA ARG A 169 -12.07 -4.61 8.42
C ARG A 169 -11.65 -5.61 9.51
N SER A 170 -11.94 -5.27 10.76
CA SER A 170 -12.00 -6.24 11.89
C SER A 170 -13.28 -7.10 11.73
N PRO A 171 -13.46 -8.26 12.40
CA PRO A 171 -14.77 -8.90 12.52
C PRO A 171 -15.76 -7.94 13.21
N VAL A 172 -16.44 -7.15 12.38
CA VAL A 172 -17.46 -6.19 12.81
C VAL A 172 -18.81 -6.90 12.71
N TRP A 173 -19.40 -7.21 13.85
CA TRP A 173 -20.82 -7.51 13.92
C TRP A 173 -21.56 -6.21 14.24
N ASN A 174 -22.07 -5.55 13.19
CA ASN A 174 -22.86 -4.34 13.34
C ASN A 174 -24.24 -4.56 12.72
N PRO A 175 -25.29 -4.78 13.53
CA PRO A 175 -26.62 -5.03 13.04
C PRO A 175 -27.28 -3.77 12.41
N PHE A 176 -26.61 -2.63 12.40
CA PHE A 176 -27.17 -1.39 11.85
C PHE A 176 -26.63 -1.04 10.45
N GLN A 177 -25.57 -1.71 9.99
CA GLN A 177 -25.09 -1.60 8.61
C GLN A 177 -25.65 -2.78 7.81
N ARG A 178 -26.46 -2.46 6.79
CA ARG A 178 -27.17 -3.42 5.96
C ARG A 178 -27.04 -3.04 4.49
N ASP A 179 -27.33 -4.02 3.64
CA ASP A 179 -27.50 -3.87 2.21
C ASP A 179 -26.18 -3.51 1.50
N GLY A 180 -26.25 -2.74 0.41
CA GLY A 180 -25.13 -2.40 -0.45
C GLY A 180 -24.96 -3.37 -1.64
N PRO A 181 -24.33 -2.90 -2.73
CA PRO A 181 -24.06 -3.75 -3.87
C PRO A 181 -23.17 -4.93 -3.47
N MET A 182 -23.46 -6.13 -4.00
CA MET A 182 -22.72 -7.37 -3.73
C MET A 182 -22.73 -7.84 -2.26
N ALA A 183 -23.82 -7.62 -1.53
CA ALA A 183 -24.03 -8.23 -0.21
C ALA A 183 -24.20 -9.76 -0.30
N ILE A 184 -23.12 -10.51 -0.09
CA ILE A 184 -23.08 -11.98 -0.25
C ILE A 184 -23.14 -12.77 1.07
N ASN A 185 -23.16 -12.09 2.22
CA ASN A 185 -23.08 -12.71 3.55
C ASN A 185 -24.46 -12.97 4.21
N GLY A 186 -25.55 -12.89 3.44
CA GLY A 186 -26.91 -13.01 3.95
C GLY A 186 -27.43 -11.79 4.71
N ASN A 187 -26.66 -10.69 4.78
CA ASN A 187 -27.08 -9.38 5.30
C ASN A 187 -27.73 -9.43 6.69
N TYR A 188 -27.22 -10.30 7.56
CA TYR A 188 -27.73 -10.56 8.92
C TYR A 188 -29.21 -11.02 8.99
N GLY A 189 -29.79 -11.47 7.87
CA GLY A 189 -31.14 -12.03 7.80
C GLY A 189 -32.22 -11.11 8.36
N ALA A 190 -33.09 -11.65 9.20
CA ALA A 190 -34.19 -10.91 9.84
C ALA A 190 -33.77 -10.12 11.11
N THR A 191 -32.47 -10.00 11.38
CA THR A 191 -31.99 -9.30 12.58
C THR A 191 -32.38 -7.82 12.53
N PRO A 192 -33.03 -7.27 13.58
CA PRO A 192 -33.41 -5.86 13.62
C PRO A 192 -32.25 -4.94 13.28
N ASN A 193 -32.52 -3.96 12.40
CA ASN A 193 -31.55 -2.94 11.98
C ASN A 193 -31.67 -1.62 12.76
N TYR A 194 -32.36 -1.65 13.90
CA TYR A 194 -32.46 -0.58 14.87
C TYR A 194 -32.54 -1.17 16.29
N PRO A 195 -32.21 -0.41 17.35
CA PRO A 195 -32.37 -0.88 18.73
C PRO A 195 -33.84 -1.21 19.01
N GLY A 196 -34.14 -2.47 19.29
CA GLY A 196 -35.51 -2.96 19.50
C GLY A 196 -35.64 -3.84 20.73
N SER A 197 -36.82 -3.86 21.34
CA SER A 197 -37.12 -4.67 22.53
C SER A 197 -37.17 -6.17 22.25
N TYR A 198 -37.39 -6.58 20.99
CA TYR A 198 -37.53 -7.98 20.57
C TYR A 198 -36.20 -8.77 20.53
N ALA A 199 -35.05 -8.09 20.43
CA ALA A 199 -33.73 -8.71 20.40
C ALA A 199 -32.70 -7.76 21.07
N PRO A 200 -32.66 -7.70 22.41
CA PRO A 200 -31.80 -6.76 23.13
C PRO A 200 -30.32 -7.06 22.87
N LEU A 201 -29.57 -6.01 22.53
CA LEU A 201 -28.12 -6.12 22.31
C LEU A 201 -27.38 -6.13 23.65
N THR A 202 -26.37 -7.00 23.75
CA THR A 202 -25.41 -6.93 24.86
C THR A 202 -24.31 -5.95 24.48
N TYR A 203 -24.37 -4.76 25.07
CA TYR A 203 -23.29 -3.79 24.96
C TYR A 203 -22.20 -4.16 25.95
N ARG A 204 -20.97 -4.27 25.47
CA ARG A 204 -19.80 -4.29 26.35
C ARG A 204 -19.38 -2.85 26.57
N GLU A 205 -19.14 -2.50 27.82
CA GLU A 205 -18.55 -1.21 28.16
C GLU A 205 -17.21 -1.09 27.43
N ALA A 206 -17.14 -0.14 26.49
CA ALA A 206 -15.88 0.26 25.92
C ALA A 206 -15.18 1.09 27.00
N LYS A 207 -14.17 0.50 27.66
CA LYS A 207 -13.28 1.31 28.50
C LYS A 207 -12.61 2.32 27.57
N PRO A 208 -12.69 3.64 27.83
CA PRO A 208 -11.85 4.59 27.11
C PRO A 208 -10.40 4.12 27.28
N VAL A 209 -9.69 3.96 26.18
CA VAL A 209 -8.41 3.22 26.20
C VAL A 209 -7.22 4.13 26.53
N GLY A 210 -7.45 5.38 26.92
CA GLY A 210 -6.38 6.27 27.40
C GLY A 210 -6.87 7.41 28.28
N GLU A 211 -5.98 7.88 29.16
CA GLU A 211 -5.99 9.27 29.60
C GLU A 211 -5.57 10.11 28.38
N TYR A 212 -6.55 10.67 27.69
CA TYR A 212 -6.31 11.47 26.49
C TYR A 212 -5.69 12.82 26.84
N GLY A 213 -4.92 13.38 25.89
CA GLY A 213 -4.51 14.78 25.96
C GLY A 213 -5.73 15.71 26.06
N VAL A 214 -5.71 16.64 27.01
CA VAL A 214 -6.77 17.65 27.15
C VAL A 214 -6.47 18.79 26.17
N TRP A 215 -7.31 18.96 25.16
CA TRP A 215 -7.13 20.01 24.16
C TRP A 215 -7.67 21.36 24.67
N THR A 216 -6.85 22.41 24.55
CA THR A 216 -7.27 23.81 24.81
C THR A 216 -6.87 24.69 23.63
N GLY A 217 -7.78 25.48 23.10
CA GLY A 217 -7.47 26.41 22.01
C GLY A 217 -8.68 26.77 21.14
N LYS A 218 -8.47 27.65 20.15
CA LYS A 218 -9.46 27.94 19.11
C LYS A 218 -9.31 26.95 17.96
N ALA A 219 -10.42 26.56 17.33
CA ALA A 219 -10.36 25.86 16.06
C ALA A 219 -9.73 26.78 14.99
N VAL A 220 -8.65 26.33 14.37
CA VAL A 220 -7.90 27.06 13.33
C VAL A 220 -7.59 26.13 12.16
N THR A 221 -7.48 26.69 10.96
CA THR A 221 -6.88 26.00 9.82
C THR A 221 -5.39 26.32 9.81
N ALA A 222 -4.56 25.34 10.14
CA ALA A 222 -3.11 25.47 10.18
C ALA A 222 -2.47 24.51 9.18
N VAL A 223 -1.41 24.96 8.53
CA VAL A 223 -0.52 24.12 7.71
C VAL A 223 0.83 24.12 8.41
N PHE A 224 1.46 22.95 8.55
CA PHE A 224 2.84 22.90 9.02
C PHE A 224 3.72 23.65 8.01
N GLY A 225 4.25 24.79 8.45
CA GLY A 225 5.20 25.57 7.68
C GLY A 225 6.59 24.95 7.73
N GLU A 226 7.41 25.30 6.77
CA GLU A 226 8.83 24.93 6.75
C GLU A 226 9.60 25.72 7.82
N VAL A 227 10.33 25.01 8.67
CA VAL A 227 11.20 25.58 9.71
C VAL A 227 12.64 25.07 9.57
N ASP A 228 13.61 25.75 10.18
CA ASP A 228 15.03 25.34 10.09
C ASP A 228 15.26 23.95 10.72
N GLU A 229 14.45 23.59 11.71
CA GLU A 229 14.45 22.29 12.38
C GLU A 229 14.18 21.12 11.43
N ASP A 230 13.47 21.36 10.32
CA ASP A 230 13.18 20.35 9.29
C ASP A 230 14.44 19.87 8.56
N TYR A 231 15.54 20.63 8.63
CA TYR A 231 16.80 20.32 7.98
C TYR A 231 17.81 19.60 8.90
N VAL A 232 17.55 19.57 10.21
CA VAL A 232 18.46 18.96 11.20
C VAL A 232 18.55 17.44 11.03
N GLN A 233 17.41 16.75 10.90
CA GLN A 233 17.41 15.29 10.76
C GLN A 233 17.88 14.82 9.37
N PRO A 234 17.54 15.48 8.25
CA PRO A 234 18.16 15.20 6.96
C PRO A 234 19.69 15.37 6.98
N ARG A 235 20.23 16.35 7.71
CA ARG A 235 21.68 16.52 7.86
C ARG A 235 22.30 15.36 8.62
N ALA A 236 21.69 14.94 9.72
CA ALA A 236 22.13 13.77 10.45
C ALA A 236 22.10 12.50 9.58
N LEU A 237 21.08 12.33 8.72
CA LEU A 237 21.03 11.23 7.76
C LEU A 237 22.17 11.32 6.73
N TRP A 238 22.47 12.52 6.22
CA TRP A 238 23.58 12.74 5.29
C TRP A 238 24.94 12.33 5.89
N GLU A 239 25.18 12.65 7.17
CA GLU A 239 26.36 12.20 7.91
C GLU A 239 26.39 10.68 8.08
N VAL A 240 25.23 10.05 8.33
CA VAL A 240 25.12 8.58 8.42
C VAL A 240 25.46 7.92 7.09
N LEU A 241 24.99 8.46 5.96
CA LEU A 241 25.37 7.96 4.63
C LEU A 241 26.88 8.05 4.40
N GLY A 242 27.55 9.06 4.96
CA GLY A 242 29.01 9.21 4.89
C GLY A 242 29.80 8.10 5.61
N ARG A 243 29.15 7.32 6.50
CA ARG A 243 29.78 6.20 7.20
C ARG A 243 29.94 4.96 6.32
N THR A 244 29.27 4.91 5.18
CA THR A 244 29.36 3.81 4.22
C THR A 244 29.91 4.34 2.91
N GLU A 245 31.05 3.79 2.49
CA GLU A 245 31.75 4.23 1.29
C GLU A 245 30.83 4.21 0.06
N GLY A 246 30.89 5.28 -0.74
CA GLY A 246 30.11 5.45 -1.96
C GLY A 246 28.62 5.78 -1.77
N GLN A 247 28.04 5.70 -0.57
CA GLN A 247 26.59 5.98 -0.40
C GLN A 247 26.24 7.45 -0.60
N GLN A 248 27.10 8.37 -0.16
CA GLN A 248 26.93 9.79 -0.43
C GLN A 248 26.98 10.11 -1.94
N ASP A 249 27.93 9.51 -2.66
CA ASP A 249 28.07 9.74 -4.10
C ASP A 249 26.92 9.10 -4.88
N ASN A 250 26.48 7.90 -4.50
CA ASN A 250 25.31 7.26 -5.07
C ASN A 250 24.04 8.10 -4.87
N PHE A 251 23.87 8.70 -3.69
CA PHE A 251 22.73 9.58 -3.42
C PHE A 251 22.77 10.82 -4.34
N VAL A 252 23.92 11.47 -4.44
CA VAL A 252 24.12 12.62 -5.33
C VAL A 252 23.79 12.24 -6.77
N HIS A 253 24.33 11.12 -7.26
CA HIS A 253 24.08 10.61 -8.60
C HIS A 253 22.60 10.40 -8.88
N ASN A 254 21.90 9.68 -7.98
CA ASN A 254 20.48 9.38 -8.13
C ASN A 254 19.63 10.65 -8.23
N VAL A 255 19.92 11.65 -7.39
CA VAL A 255 19.23 12.95 -7.44
C VAL A 255 19.58 13.70 -8.73
N ALA A 256 20.86 13.77 -9.08
CA ALA A 256 21.34 14.53 -10.24
C ALA A 256 20.78 14.01 -11.57
N VAL A 257 20.73 12.68 -11.76
CA VAL A 257 20.18 12.05 -12.97
C VAL A 257 18.73 12.45 -13.16
N TYR A 258 17.90 12.37 -12.12
CA TYR A 258 16.49 12.72 -12.22
C TYR A 258 16.29 14.22 -12.40
N LEU A 259 17.02 15.03 -11.62
CA LEU A 259 16.93 16.48 -11.65
C LEU A 259 17.42 17.08 -12.97
N SER A 260 18.29 16.36 -13.71
CA SER A 260 18.78 16.78 -15.03
C SER A 260 17.67 16.95 -16.08
N GLY A 261 16.51 16.32 -15.89
CA GLY A 261 15.33 16.50 -16.74
C GLY A 261 14.41 17.67 -16.33
N ALA A 262 14.60 18.27 -15.15
CA ALA A 262 13.71 19.32 -14.63
C ALA A 262 13.97 20.70 -15.27
N ARG A 263 13.08 21.67 -15.10
CA ARG A 263 13.35 23.06 -15.52
C ARG A 263 14.49 23.67 -14.70
N VAL A 264 15.30 24.53 -15.31
CA VAL A 264 16.47 25.15 -14.67
C VAL A 264 16.11 25.81 -13.33
N GLU A 265 15.00 26.54 -13.29
CA GLU A 265 14.51 27.18 -12.06
C GLU A 265 14.22 26.16 -10.95
N THR A 266 13.58 25.04 -11.27
CA THR A 266 13.33 23.94 -10.32
C THR A 266 14.65 23.39 -9.80
N ARG A 267 15.64 23.19 -10.67
CA ARG A 267 16.97 22.71 -10.25
C ARG A 267 17.63 23.68 -9.27
N GLU A 268 17.64 24.97 -9.56
CA GLU A 268 18.23 25.99 -8.67
C GLU A 268 17.48 26.09 -7.32
N ARG A 269 16.16 25.91 -7.30
CA ARG A 269 15.39 25.78 -6.04
C ARG A 269 15.79 24.51 -5.27
N THR A 270 15.92 23.38 -5.94
CA THR A 270 16.34 22.10 -5.34
C THR A 270 17.77 22.17 -4.79
N TYR A 271 18.72 22.78 -5.50
CA TYR A 271 20.08 22.96 -4.99
C TYR A 271 20.10 23.81 -3.72
N ARG A 272 19.31 24.90 -3.69
CA ARG A 272 19.20 25.75 -2.48
C ARG A 272 18.60 24.99 -1.30
N MET A 273 17.60 24.16 -1.53
CA MET A 273 17.03 23.28 -0.49
C MET A 273 18.09 22.32 0.06
N PHE A 274 18.84 21.62 -0.81
CA PHE A 274 19.89 20.70 -0.36
C PHE A 274 21.07 21.39 0.34
N LYS A 275 21.38 22.65 -0.01
CA LYS A 275 22.38 23.45 0.74
C LYS A 275 21.98 23.73 2.19
N ARG A 276 20.67 23.83 2.48
CA ARG A 276 20.20 23.96 3.87
C ARG A 276 20.43 22.68 4.67
N VAL A 277 20.40 21.52 4.01
CA VAL A 277 20.80 20.25 4.61
C VAL A 277 22.31 20.24 4.84
N ASP A 278 23.11 20.41 3.77
CA ASP A 278 24.56 20.48 3.83
C ASP A 278 25.11 21.23 2.60
N GLU A 279 26.04 22.17 2.81
CA GLU A 279 26.55 23.02 1.72
C GLU A 279 27.29 22.19 0.65
N SER A 280 27.98 21.11 1.05
CA SER A 280 28.67 20.23 0.11
C SER A 280 27.68 19.39 -0.71
N LEU A 281 26.59 18.92 -0.10
CA LEU A 281 25.55 18.15 -0.76
C LEU A 281 24.92 18.93 -1.92
N GLY A 282 24.43 20.14 -1.66
CA GLY A 282 23.80 20.96 -2.70
C GLY A 282 24.77 21.33 -3.84
N ARG A 283 26.06 21.51 -3.54
CA ARG A 283 27.11 21.74 -4.54
C ARG A 283 27.36 20.51 -5.42
N LYS A 284 27.59 19.35 -4.80
CA LYS A 284 27.85 18.08 -5.50
C LYS A 284 26.71 17.74 -6.47
N ILE A 285 25.45 17.90 -6.03
CA ILE A 285 24.28 17.66 -6.89
C ILE A 285 24.27 18.62 -8.09
N LYS A 286 24.56 19.91 -7.86
CA LYS A 286 24.60 20.92 -8.93
C LYS A 286 25.68 20.59 -9.97
N ASP A 287 26.88 20.27 -9.52
CA ASP A 287 28.02 19.97 -10.38
C ASP A 287 27.74 18.74 -11.25
N GLU A 288 27.24 17.66 -10.65
CA GLU A 288 26.91 16.44 -11.40
C GLU A 288 25.75 16.65 -12.37
N THR A 289 24.69 17.36 -11.96
CA THR A 289 23.54 17.66 -12.83
C THR A 289 23.97 18.47 -14.07
N GLY A 290 24.98 19.34 -13.92
CA GLY A 290 25.58 20.09 -15.03
C GLY A 290 26.26 19.18 -16.07
N GLY A 291 26.92 18.11 -15.63
CA GLY A 291 27.57 17.12 -16.50
C GLY A 291 26.62 16.35 -17.41
N TRP A 292 25.38 16.10 -16.95
CA TRP A 292 24.36 15.41 -17.74
C TRP A 292 23.85 16.20 -18.95
N ARG A 293 23.91 17.53 -18.90
CA ARG A 293 23.57 18.40 -20.04
C ARG A 293 24.47 18.15 -21.26
N GLY A 294 25.73 17.79 -21.02
CA GLY A 294 26.68 17.45 -22.08
C GLY A 294 26.40 16.12 -22.78
N ARG A 295 25.62 15.22 -22.14
CA ARG A 295 25.26 13.91 -22.69
C ARG A 295 23.97 13.94 -23.51
N GLU A 296 23.04 14.86 -23.22
CA GLU A 296 21.78 14.98 -23.97
C GLU A 296 21.98 15.54 -25.39
N ASN A 297 22.97 16.42 -25.58
CA ASN A 297 23.41 16.87 -26.91
C ASN A 297 24.14 15.79 -27.73
N ARG A 298 24.30 14.57 -27.20
CA ARG A 298 24.90 13.41 -27.89
C ARG A 298 23.88 12.31 -28.22
N ARG A 299 22.57 12.58 -28.16
CA ARG A 299 21.58 11.64 -28.72
C ARG A 299 21.79 11.57 -30.24
N PRO A 300 22.01 10.39 -30.85
CA PRO A 300 22.03 10.29 -32.31
C PRO A 300 20.68 10.78 -32.84
N ARG A 301 20.71 11.68 -33.83
CA ARG A 301 19.50 12.12 -34.54
C ARG A 301 18.73 10.87 -34.95
N ARG A 302 17.47 10.75 -34.50
CA ARG A 302 16.56 9.70 -35.00
C ARG A 302 16.55 9.83 -36.53
N ARG A 303 17.04 8.80 -37.24
CA ARG A 303 16.80 8.70 -38.69
C ARG A 303 15.29 8.63 -38.87
N THR A 304 14.72 9.68 -39.46
CA THR A 304 13.34 9.67 -39.92
C THR A 304 13.20 8.68 -41.08
N HIS A 305 12.05 8.02 -41.20
CA HIS A 305 11.77 6.96 -42.18
C HIS A 305 11.90 7.37 -43.67
N HIS A 306 12.29 8.61 -43.97
CA HIS A 306 12.42 9.12 -45.34
C HIS A 306 13.76 8.85 -46.03
N ASP A 307 14.81 8.46 -45.31
CA ASP A 307 16.15 8.28 -45.90
C ASP A 307 16.41 6.86 -46.48
N ARG A 308 15.39 6.19 -47.03
CA ARG A 308 15.52 4.82 -47.56
C ARG A 308 15.28 4.64 -49.06
N ASN A 309 15.14 5.72 -49.83
CA ASN A 309 15.02 5.63 -51.27
C ASN A 309 16.05 6.53 -51.96
N GLU A 310 17.29 6.06 -52.04
CA GLU A 310 18.26 6.54 -53.04
C GLU A 310 19.47 5.58 -53.05
N VAL A 311 19.29 4.41 -53.64
CA VAL A 311 20.36 3.67 -54.31
C VAL A 311 19.73 3.01 -55.54
N SER A 312 19.96 3.63 -56.70
CA SER A 312 19.90 2.99 -58.03
C SER A 312 21.23 2.32 -58.32
#